data_AF-A0A6G1HY55-F1
#
_entry.id   AF-A0A6G1HY55-F1
#
_cell.length_a   1.000
_cell.length_b   1.000
_cell.length_c   1.000
_cell.angle_alpha   90.00
_cell.angle_beta   90.00
_cell.angle_gamma   90.00
#
_symmetry.space_group_name_H-M   'P 1'
#
loop_
_entity.id
_entity.type
_entity.pdbx_description
1 polymer ?
#
loop_
_entity_poly.entity_id
_entity_poly.type
_entity_poly.pdbx_seq_one_letter_code
_entity_poly.pdbx_strand_id
1 'polypeptide(L)' 'RADPLLTPPYSSSMITETARHREVQNIYEHASPETRAIYERGMMQDGANWDNWIIRWCLWHVFRYRDDRNRNR' A
#
# COMPACT_ATOMS: atom_id res chain seq x y z
N ARG A 1 -1.37 -0.98 21.41
CA ARG A 1 -0.25 -0.22 22.02
C ARG A 1 0.92 -0.34 21.05
N ALA A 2 1.35 0.75 20.42
CA ALA A 2 2.50 0.72 19.49
C ALA A 2 3.79 0.59 20.32
N ASP A 3 4.70 -0.26 19.87
CA ASP A 3 5.99 -0.48 20.52
C ASP A 3 6.87 0.78 20.35
N PRO A 4 7.33 1.41 21.46
CA PRO A 4 8.10 2.66 21.41
C PRO A 4 9.48 2.52 20.73
N LEU A 5 9.93 1.29 20.40
CA LEU A 5 11.17 1.05 19.65
C LEU A 5 10.98 1.03 18.13
N LEU A 6 9.74 1.15 17.64
CA LEU A 6 9.45 1.25 16.21
C LEU A 6 9.87 2.63 15.67
N THR A 7 11.16 2.79 15.44
CA THR A 7 11.73 3.95 14.76
C THR A 7 11.71 3.68 13.25
N PRO A 8 11.23 4.63 12.43
CA PRO A 8 11.32 4.51 10.98
C PRO A 8 12.78 4.32 10.57
N PRO A 9 13.07 3.48 9.55
CA PRO A 9 12.13 2.93 8.58
C PRO A 9 11.41 1.65 9.02
N TYR A 10 10.07 1.64 9.02
CA TYR A 10 9.27 0.42 9.17
C TYR A 10 9.54 -0.52 7.98
N SER A 11 9.93 -1.77 8.25
CA SER A 11 10.05 -2.80 7.22
C SER A 11 8.66 -3.22 6.72
N SER A 12 8.54 -3.65 5.46
CA SER A 12 7.28 -4.14 4.88
C SER A 12 6.59 -5.23 5.73
N SER A 13 7.36 -6.00 6.50
CA SER A 13 6.89 -7.05 7.42
C SER A 13 6.13 -6.52 8.64
N MET A 14 6.33 -5.24 8.99
CA MET A 14 5.70 -4.58 10.14
C MET A 14 4.37 -3.90 9.77
N ILE A 15 4.04 -3.81 8.48
CA ILE A 15 2.81 -3.19 7.99
C ILE A 15 1.69 -4.24 8.00
N THR A 16 0.64 -4.00 8.79
CA THR A 16 -0.53 -4.88 8.86
C THR A 16 -1.37 -4.82 7.57
N GLU A 17 -2.08 -5.91 7.25
CA GLU A 17 -2.96 -5.93 6.07
C GLU A 17 -4.04 -4.85 6.14
N THR A 18 -4.61 -4.61 7.33
CA THR A 18 -5.60 -3.56 7.55
C THR A 18 -5.04 -2.16 7.26
N ALA A 19 -3.77 -1.91 7.61
CA ALA A 19 -3.12 -0.65 7.29
C ALA A 19 -2.92 -0.50 5.77
N ARG A 20 -2.49 -1.55 5.07
CA ARG A 20 -2.37 -1.51 3.60
C ARG A 20 -3.71 -1.25 2.93
N HIS A 21 -4.75 -1.95 3.36
CA HIS A 21 -6.09 -1.81 2.78
C HIS A 21 -6.63 -0.38 2.94
N ARG A 22 -6.44 0.23 4.12
CA ARG A 22 -6.80 1.63 4.36
C ARG A 22 -6.03 2.58 3.44
N GLU A 23 -4.73 2.38 3.27
CA GLU A 23 -3.93 3.22 2.38
C GLU A 23 -4.29 3.03 0.90
N VAL A 24 -4.69 1.83 0.48
CA VAL A 24 -5.20 1.60 -0.89
C VAL A 24 -6.46 2.44 -1.16
N GLN A 25 -7.40 2.47 -0.21
CA GLN A 25 -8.60 3.32 -0.30
C GLN A 25 -8.21 4.80 -0.31
N ASN A 26 -7.35 5.21 0.62
CA ASN A 26 -6.90 6.59 0.74
C ASN A 26 -6.24 7.10 -0.56
N ILE A 27 -5.37 6.31 -1.19
CA ILE A 27 -4.72 6.66 -2.46
C ILE A 27 -5.74 6.78 -3.58
N TYR A 28 -6.72 5.89 -3.65
CA TYR A 28 -7.77 5.95 -4.66
C TYR A 28 -8.65 7.20 -4.51
N GLU A 29 -9.01 7.57 -3.28
CA GLU A 29 -9.83 8.75 -2.98
C GLU A 29 -9.11 10.06 -3.33
N HIS A 30 -7.80 10.12 -3.10
CA HIS A 30 -6.98 11.32 -3.35
C HIS A 30 -6.32 11.35 -4.74
N ALA A 31 -6.52 10.31 -5.57
CA ALA A 31 -5.96 10.25 -6.91
C ALA A 31 -6.56 11.35 -7.82
N SER A 32 -5.74 11.88 -8.74
CA SER A 32 -6.26 12.76 -9.79
C SER A 32 -7.25 12.02 -10.69
N PRO A 33 -8.21 12.71 -11.34
CA PRO A 33 -9.22 12.06 -12.19
C PRO A 33 -8.60 11.20 -13.30
N GLU A 34 -7.50 11.67 -13.89
CA GLU A 34 -6.75 10.96 -14.94
C GLU A 34 -6.15 9.65 -14.41
N THR A 35 -5.58 9.67 -13.21
CA THR A 35 -4.94 8.50 -12.60
C THR A 35 -6.01 7.54 -12.07
N ARG A 36 -7.10 8.08 -11.53
CA ARG A 36 -8.24 7.32 -11.03
C ARG A 36 -8.89 6.49 -12.14
N ALA A 37 -8.99 7.01 -13.37
CA ALA A 37 -9.47 6.25 -14.52
C ALA A 37 -8.62 5.00 -14.82
N ILE A 38 -7.33 5.00 -14.45
CA ILE A 38 -6.47 3.80 -14.51
C ILE A 38 -6.80 2.86 -13.35
N TYR A 39 -6.90 3.39 -12.13
CA TYR A 39 -7.22 2.60 -10.95
C TYR A 39 -8.60 1.92 -11.06
N GLU A 40 -9.58 2.56 -11.68
CA GLU A 40 -10.91 1.98 -11.91
C GLU A 40 -10.86 0.67 -12.71
N ARG A 41 -9.85 0.48 -13.57
CA ARG A 41 -9.63 -0.77 -14.32
C ARG A 41 -9.06 -1.89 -13.43
N GLY A 42 -8.45 -1.52 -12.30
CA GLY A 42 -7.82 -2.44 -11.35
C GLY A 42 -8.70 -2.81 -10.15
N MET A 43 -9.98 -2.42 -10.19
CA MET A 43 -10.93 -2.66 -9.13
C MET A 43 -11.24 -4.15 -9.03
N MET A 44 -11.01 -4.73 -7.85
CA MET A 44 -11.42 -6.10 -7.54
C MET A 44 -12.33 -6.05 -6.31
N GLN A 45 -13.51 -6.65 -6.44
CA GLN A 45 -14.40 -6.90 -5.31
C GLN A 45 -14.26 -8.36 -4.93
N ASP A 46 -13.68 -8.62 -3.75
CA ASP A 46 -13.63 -9.95 -3.16
C ASP A 46 -14.69 -10.00 -2.04
N GLY A 47 -15.91 -10.38 -2.42
CA GLY A 47 -17.06 -10.38 -1.52
C GLY A 47 -17.37 -8.97 -0.98
N ALA A 48 -17.25 -8.80 0.34
CA ALA A 48 -17.48 -7.51 1.02
C ALA A 48 -16.27 -6.57 0.98
N ASN A 49 -15.10 -7.06 0.55
CA ASN A 49 -13.88 -6.26 0.53
C ASN A 49 -13.64 -5.68 -0.87
N TRP A 50 -13.58 -4.35 -0.89
CA TRP A 50 -13.17 -3.58 -2.05
C TRP A 50 -11.65 -3.42 -2.06
N ASP A 51 -10.99 -3.75 -3.16
CA ASP A 51 -9.55 -3.61 -3.28
C ASP A 51 -9.14 -3.15 -4.68
N ASN A 52 -7.90 -2.67 -4.79
CA ASN A 52 -7.35 -2.20 -6.05
C ASN A 52 -5.96 -2.80 -6.28
N TRP A 53 -5.84 -3.73 -7.22
CA TRP A 53 -4.58 -4.43 -7.42
C TRP A 53 -3.47 -3.53 -7.98
N ILE A 54 -3.82 -2.49 -8.73
CA ILE A 54 -2.85 -1.56 -9.31
C ILE A 54 -2.18 -0.76 -8.18
N ILE A 55 -2.99 -0.16 -7.30
CA ILE A 55 -2.49 0.60 -6.15
C ILE A 55 -1.69 -0.32 -5.21
N ARG A 56 -2.22 -1.52 -4.93
CA ARG A 56 -1.54 -2.53 -4.11
C ARG A 56 -0.19 -2.93 -4.70
N TRP A 57 -0.11 -3.09 -6.01
CA TRP A 57 1.13 -3.42 -6.70
C TRP A 57 2.14 -2.27 -6.63
N CYS A 58 1.70 -1.01 -6.82
CA CYS A 58 2.55 0.16 -6.66
C CYS A 58 3.11 0.26 -5.23
N LEU A 59 2.27 0.07 -4.22
CA LEU A 59 2.71 0.05 -2.81
C LEU A 59 3.72 -1.06 -2.55
N TRP A 60 3.45 -2.28 -3.02
CA TRP A 60 4.38 -3.39 -2.91
C TRP A 60 5.73 -3.09 -3.56
N HIS A 61 5.72 -2.48 -4.76
CA HIS A 61 6.93 -2.10 -5.48
C HIS A 61 7.76 -1.10 -4.67
N VAL A 62 7.14 -0.01 -4.18
CA VAL A 62 7.82 0.99 -3.35
C VAL A 62 8.42 0.37 -2.09
N PHE A 63 7.66 -0.44 -1.35
CA PHE A 63 8.16 -1.08 -0.13
C PHE A 63 9.29 -2.07 -0.42
N ARG A 64 9.17 -2.89 -1.46
CA ARG A 64 10.17 -3.90 -1.80
C ARG A 64 11.49 -3.28 -2.25
N TYR A 65 11.46 -2.23 -3.07
CA TYR A 65 12.68 -1.53 -3.49
C TYR A 65 13.33 -0.75 -2.33
N ARG A 66 12.54 -0.28 -1.36
CA ARG A 66 13.05 0.34 -0.14
C ARG A 66 13.72 -0.70 0.77
N ASP A 67 13.05 -1.82 1.05
CA ASP A 67 13.59 -2.90 1.88
C ASP A 67 14.88 -3.48 1.26
N ASP A 68 14.96 -3.62 -0.07
CA ASP A 68 16.18 -4.07 -0.77
C ASP A 68 17.37 -3.11 -0.57
N ARG A 69 17.14 -1.79 -0.72
CA ARG A 69 18.15 -0.76 -0.45
C ARG A 69 18.57 -0.70 1.02
N ASN A 70 17.65 -0.97 1.94
CA ASN A 70 17.94 -1.02 3.37
C ASN A 70 18.66 -2.32 3.79
N ARG A 71 18.51 -3.42 3.03
CA ARG A 71 19.25 -4.67 3.24
C ARG A 71 20.70 -4.61 2.78
N ASN A 72 20.99 -3.75 1.81
CA ASN A 72 22.33 -3.55 1.24
C ASN A 72 23.12 -2.42 1.93
N ARG A 73 22.70 -2.00 3.14
CA ARG A 73 23.43 -1.08 4.03
C ARG A 73 23.64 -1.78 5.37
#